data_AF-A0A0F9IUK8-F1
#
_entry.id   AF-A0A0F9IUK8-F1
#
_cell.length_a   1.000
_cell.length_b   1.000
_cell.length_c   1.000
_cell.angle_alpha   90.00
_cell.angle_beta   90.00
_cell.angle_gamma   90.00
#
_symmetry.space_group_name_H-M   'P 1'
#
loop_
_entity.id
_entity.type
_entity.pdbx_description
1 polymer ?
#
loop_
_entity_poly.entity_id
_entity_poly.type
_entity_poly.pdbx_seq_one_letter_code
_entity_poly.pdbx_strand_id
1 'polypeptide(L)'
;MAELSNTISQRAARNRWLLLTPALIILIFAASGPLLITLFYSFLTPGDYGGVEWEFSTDAWFGVLMQRDIFDDTLGWSDAHLSILWRSVKLSVLTTIACLFFGFPTAYFIATRPKCYSLSSRSSLAWSMSICR
;
A
#
# COMPACT_ATOMS: atom_id res chain seq x y z
N MET A 1 10.74 -38.56 12.99
CA MET A 1 10.10 -38.02 11.77
C MET A 1 9.78 -36.53 11.87
N ALA A 2 9.13 -36.06 12.95
CA ALA A 2 8.81 -34.63 13.14
C ALA A 2 10.05 -33.69 13.12
N GLU A 3 11.13 -34.07 13.82
CA GLU A 3 12.39 -33.31 13.83
C GLU A 3 12.99 -33.11 12.43
N LEU A 4 13.01 -34.17 11.60
CA LEU A 4 13.56 -34.08 10.25
C LEU A 4 12.75 -33.11 9.37
N SER A 5 11.42 -33.14 9.49
CA SER A 5 10.53 -32.25 8.73
C SER A 5 10.74 -30.77 9.08
N ASN A 6 10.98 -30.45 10.37
CA ASN A 6 11.29 -29.10 10.83
C ASN A 6 12.63 -28.59 10.27
N THR A 7 13.65 -29.44 10.21
CA THR A 7 14.95 -29.03 9.65
C THR A 7 14.89 -28.75 8.14
N ILE A 8 14.08 -29.51 7.39
CA ILE A 8 13.89 -29.32 5.95
C ILE A 8 13.11 -28.02 5.69
N SER A 9 12.05 -27.74 6.45
CA SER A 9 11.28 -26.50 6.31
C SER A 9 12.10 -25.26 6.67
N GLN A 10 12.91 -25.32 7.74
CA GLN A 10 13.83 -24.24 8.11
C GLN A 10 14.90 -23.98 7.03
N ARG A 11 15.47 -25.03 6.44
CA ARG A 11 16.44 -24.89 5.34
C ARG A 11 15.78 -24.30 4.09
N ALA A 12 14.57 -24.74 3.75
CA ALA A 12 13.82 -24.21 2.61
C ALA A 12 13.48 -22.72 2.81
N ALA A 13 13.04 -22.34 4.02
CA ALA A 13 12.78 -20.94 4.37
C ALA A 13 14.05 -20.08 4.28
N ARG A 14 15.15 -20.54 4.88
CA ARG A 14 16.43 -19.83 4.82
C ARG A 14 16.95 -19.67 3.39
N ASN A 15 16.87 -20.73 2.58
CA ASN A 15 17.30 -20.66 1.19
C ASN A 15 16.41 -19.68 0.39
N ARG A 16 15.09 -19.74 0.57
CA ARG A 16 14.16 -18.79 -0.05
C ARG A 16 14.51 -17.35 0.33
N TRP A 17 14.77 -17.07 1.60
CA TRP A 17 15.18 -15.74 2.04
C TRP A 17 16.52 -15.32 1.43
N LEU A 18 17.54 -16.19 1.41
CA LEU A 18 18.84 -15.90 0.79
C LEU A 18 18.73 -15.59 -0.71
N LEU A 19 17.85 -16.30 -1.42
CA LEU A 19 17.60 -16.06 -2.85
C LEU A 19 16.82 -14.76 -3.09
N LEU A 20 15.93 -14.37 -2.17
CA LEU A 20 15.10 -13.17 -2.29
C LEU A 20 15.76 -11.91 -1.72
N THR A 21 16.69 -12.04 -0.77
CA THR A 21 17.38 -10.91 -0.14
C THR A 21 18.02 -9.94 -1.14
N PRO A 22 18.79 -10.36 -2.17
CA PRO A 22 19.39 -9.41 -3.09
C PRO A 22 18.33 -8.63 -3.89
N ALA A 23 17.26 -9.31 -4.32
CA ALA A 23 16.15 -8.66 -5.02
C ALA A 23 15.39 -7.68 -4.10
N LEU A 24 15.12 -8.07 -2.85
CA LEU A 24 14.46 -7.21 -1.87
C LEU A 24 15.30 -5.99 -1.52
N ILE A 25 16.61 -6.14 -1.37
CA ILE A 25 17.52 -5.02 -1.11
C ILE A 25 17.43 -4.01 -2.27
N ILE A 26 17.57 -4.47 -3.52
CA ILE A 26 17.49 -3.60 -4.69
C ILE A 26 16.13 -2.89 -4.75
N LEU A 27 15.03 -3.62 -4.54
CA LEU A 27 13.68 -3.04 -4.56
C LEU A 27 13.48 -2.00 -3.47
N ILE A 28 13.95 -2.27 -2.25
CA ILE A 28 13.86 -1.33 -1.13
C ILE A 28 14.67 -0.08 -1.47
N PHE A 29 15.95 -0.20 -1.81
CA PHE A 29 16.79 0.97 -2.09
C PHE A 29 16.33 1.76 -3.30
N ALA A 30 15.90 1.09 -4.37
CA ALA A 30 15.41 1.76 -5.58
C ALA A 30 14.09 2.50 -5.34
N ALA A 31 13.15 1.91 -4.57
CA ALA A 31 11.88 2.54 -4.25
C ALA A 31 12.01 3.61 -3.15
N SER A 32 12.83 3.36 -2.12
CA SER A 32 13.01 4.26 -0.99
C SER A 32 13.97 5.41 -1.30
N GLY A 33 14.91 5.23 -2.22
CA GLY A 33 15.89 6.25 -2.61
C GLY A 33 15.25 7.61 -2.93
N PRO A 34 14.34 7.72 -3.92
CA PRO A 34 13.72 8.99 -4.26
C PRO A 34 12.84 9.53 -3.12
N LEU A 35 12.15 8.65 -2.39
CA LEU A 35 11.31 9.04 -1.24
C LEU A 35 12.13 9.62 -0.10
N LEU A 36 13.34 9.12 0.12
CA LEU A 36 14.24 9.63 1.15
C LEU A 36 14.74 11.04 0.77
N ILE A 37 15.05 11.26 -0.51
CA ILE A 37 15.49 12.57 -1.01
C ILE A 37 14.38 13.60 -0.86
N THR A 38 13.14 13.27 -1.24
CA THR A 38 11.99 14.18 -1.06
C THR A 38 11.69 14.43 0.41
N LEU A 39 11.83 13.41 1.27
CA LEU A 39 11.68 13.55 2.71
C LEU A 39 12.72 14.53 3.28
N PHE A 40 14.00 14.38 2.94
CA PHE A 40 15.04 15.31 3.38
C PHE A 40 14.73 16.73 2.91
N TYR A 41 14.48 16.93 1.62
CA TYR A 41 14.18 18.25 1.05
C TYR A 41 12.95 18.91 1.71
N SER A 42 11.95 18.13 2.13
CA SER A 42 10.75 18.65 2.82
C SER A 42 11.03 19.31 4.18
N PHE A 43 12.22 19.15 4.74
CA PHE A 43 12.63 19.78 6.01
C PHE A 43 13.63 20.94 5.82
N LEU A 44 14.13 21.16 4.60
CA LEU A 44 15.09 22.21 4.32
C LEU A 44 14.36 23.47 3.84
N THR A 45 14.87 24.63 4.25
CA THR A 45 14.30 25.92 3.84
C THR A 45 14.55 26.18 2.35
N PRO A 46 13.51 26.58 1.58
CA PRO A 46 13.71 27.04 0.21
C PRO A 46 14.48 28.37 0.21
N GLY A 47 15.65 28.42 -0.44
CA GLY A 47 16.44 29.64 -0.54
C GLY A 47 15.84 30.65 -1.53
N ASP A 48 16.09 31.94 -1.29
CA ASP A 48 15.45 33.07 -1.98
C ASP A 48 15.61 33.10 -3.51
N TYR A 49 16.66 32.46 -4.05
CA TYR A 49 16.98 32.46 -5.48
C TYR A 49 16.93 31.07 -6.13
N GLY A 50 16.15 30.14 -5.58
CA GLY A 50 15.94 28.81 -6.16
C GLY A 50 16.98 27.76 -5.75
N GLY A 51 17.70 28.02 -4.66
CA GLY A 51 18.57 27.06 -3.98
C GLY A 51 17.90 26.44 -2.76
N VAL A 52 18.62 25.58 -2.06
CA VAL A 52 18.22 25.04 -0.76
C VAL A 52 19.19 25.56 0.28
N GLU A 53 18.66 26.21 1.31
CA GLU A 53 19.47 26.57 2.46
C GLU A 53 19.49 25.36 3.41
N TRP A 54 20.67 24.96 3.87
CA TRP A 54 20.85 23.84 4.80
C TRP A 54 20.45 24.24 6.23
N GLU A 55 19.38 25.02 6.36
CA GLU A 55 18.73 25.35 7.61
C GLU A 55 17.46 24.50 7.74
N PHE A 56 17.30 23.89 8.91
CA PHE A 56 16.13 23.07 9.20
C PHE A 56 14.95 23.99 9.51
N SER A 57 13.92 23.99 8.65
CA SER A 57 12.67 24.73 8.89
C SER A 57 11.47 23.81 8.78
N THR A 58 10.52 24.00 9.71
CA THR A 58 9.21 23.32 9.70
C THR A 58 8.12 24.18 9.09
N ASP A 59 8.44 25.38 8.59
CA ASP A 59 7.48 26.33 8.04
C ASP A 59 6.74 25.77 6.81
N ALA A 60 7.42 24.92 6.03
CA ALA A 60 6.81 24.20 4.90
C ALA A 60 5.64 23.31 5.34
N TRP A 61 5.74 22.66 6.51
CA TRP A 61 4.69 21.82 7.08
C TRP A 61 3.55 22.66 7.65
N PHE A 62 3.88 23.81 8.23
CA PHE A 62 2.87 24.76 8.68
C PHE A 62 2.04 25.28 7.50
N GLY A 63 2.65 25.64 6.36
CA GLY A 63 1.92 26.10 5.16
C GLY A 63 0.93 25.08 4.58
N VAL A 64 1.15 23.77 4.78
CA VAL A 64 0.22 22.72 4.33
C VAL A 64 -1.08 22.71 5.15
N LEU A 65 -1.01 23.04 6.45
CA LEU A 65 -2.14 23.00 7.38
C LEU A 65 -2.74 24.39 7.66
N MET A 66 -1.90 25.43 7.66
CA MET A 66 -2.20 26.80 8.06
C MET A 66 -1.44 27.77 7.14
N GLN A 67 -2.15 28.46 6.25
CA GLN A 67 -1.54 29.43 5.35
C GLN A 67 -1.62 30.81 6.02
N ARG A 68 -0.49 31.50 6.22
CA ARG A 68 -0.52 32.94 6.51
C ARG A 68 -0.98 33.66 5.25
N ASP A 69 -2.09 34.36 5.34
CA ASP A 69 -2.53 35.24 4.25
C ASP A 69 -1.61 36.48 4.20
N ILE A 70 -1.10 36.79 3.01
CA ILE A 70 -0.13 37.87 2.75
C ILE A 70 -0.82 39.25 2.79
N PHE A 71 -2.14 39.30 2.81
CA PHE A 71 -2.91 40.55 2.75
C PHE A 71 -3.56 40.99 4.07
N ASP A 72 -3.77 40.10 5.04
CA ASP A 72 -4.61 40.41 6.23
C ASP A 72 -4.08 39.91 7.58
N ASP A 73 -2.81 39.47 7.66
CA ASP A 73 -2.07 39.05 8.88
C ASP A 73 -2.87 38.17 9.87
N THR A 74 -3.87 37.44 9.36
CA THR A 74 -4.78 36.62 10.13
C THR A 74 -4.45 35.16 9.87
N LEU A 75 -4.25 34.41 10.96
CA LEU A 75 -4.01 32.97 10.97
C LEU A 75 -5.29 32.26 10.48
N GLY A 76 -5.45 32.15 9.17
CA GLY A 76 -6.51 31.38 8.53
C GLY A 76 -6.10 29.93 8.30
N TRP A 77 -6.97 29.00 8.64
CA TRP A 77 -6.80 27.60 8.24
C TRP A 77 -6.73 27.52 6.71
N SER A 78 -5.82 26.72 6.16
CA SER A 78 -5.73 26.54 4.71
C SER A 78 -6.86 25.62 4.21
N ASP A 79 -8.10 26.14 4.23
CA ASP A 79 -9.31 25.41 3.86
C ASP A 79 -9.23 24.85 2.44
N ALA A 80 -8.48 25.49 1.54
CA ALA A 80 -8.28 25.01 0.18
C ALA A 80 -7.53 23.66 0.15
N HIS A 81 -6.38 23.54 0.81
CA HIS A 81 -5.62 22.28 0.83
C HIS A 81 -6.33 21.20 1.65
N LEU A 82 -6.91 21.58 2.79
CA LEU A 82 -7.62 20.64 3.67
C LEU A 82 -8.89 20.08 3.01
N SER A 83 -9.65 20.90 2.28
CA SER A 83 -10.86 20.45 1.58
C SER A 83 -10.57 19.47 0.45
N ILE A 84 -9.45 19.62 -0.26
CA ILE A 84 -9.02 18.69 -1.31
C ILE A 84 -8.61 17.35 -0.70
N LEU A 85 -7.80 17.38 0.37
CA LEU A 85 -7.44 16.18 1.11
C LEU A 85 -8.69 15.45 1.62
N TRP A 86 -9.63 16.19 2.21
CA TRP A 86 -10.86 15.62 2.74
C TRP A 86 -11.74 14.96 1.67
N ARG A 87 -11.85 15.58 0.48
CA ARG A 87 -12.57 14.97 -0.66
C ARG A 87 -11.95 13.63 -1.03
N SER A 88 -10.62 13.56 -1.18
CA SER A 88 -9.92 12.32 -1.52
C SER A 88 -10.04 11.24 -0.44
N VAL A 89 -9.92 11.60 0.83
CA VAL A 89 -10.12 10.69 1.97
C VAL A 89 -11.54 10.13 1.99
N LYS A 90 -12.55 10.99 1.77
CA LYS A 90 -13.94 10.55 1.69
C LYS A 90 -14.15 9.56 0.55
N LEU A 91 -13.57 9.82 -0.62
CA LEU A 91 -13.64 8.90 -1.76
C LEU A 91 -12.96 7.56 -1.46
N SER A 92 -11.75 7.55 -0.89
CA SER A 92 -11.01 6.30 -0.62
C SER A 92 -11.67 5.43 0.45
N VAL A 93 -12.24 6.06 1.49
CA VAL A 93 -13.01 5.34 2.52
C VAL A 93 -14.29 4.78 1.93
N LEU A 94 -15.03 5.58 1.14
CA LEU A 94 -16.27 5.13 0.51
C LEU A 94 -16.04 3.94 -0.43
N THR A 95 -14.99 4.00 -1.25
CA THR A 95 -14.65 2.89 -2.15
C THR A 95 -14.19 1.65 -1.39
N THR A 96 -13.42 1.80 -0.31
CA THR A 96 -13.02 0.68 0.55
C THR A 96 -14.24 0.00 1.17
N ILE A 97 -15.17 0.77 1.72
CA ILE A 97 -16.42 0.26 2.30
C ILE A 97 -17.25 -0.42 1.22
N ALA A 98 -17.38 0.17 0.03
CA ALA A 98 -18.08 -0.45 -1.09
C ALA A 98 -17.44 -1.79 -1.50
N CYS A 99 -16.12 -1.83 -1.67
CA CYS A 99 -15.39 -3.06 -2.00
C CYS A 99 -15.59 -4.15 -0.93
N LEU A 100 -15.59 -3.80 0.35
CA LEU A 100 -15.90 -4.75 1.42
C LEU A 100 -17.36 -5.20 1.35
N PHE A 101 -18.29 -4.27 1.18
CA PHE A 101 -19.73 -4.56 1.13
C PHE A 101 -20.11 -5.46 -0.03
N PHE A 102 -19.46 -5.35 -1.19
CA PHE A 102 -19.72 -6.22 -2.35
C PHE A 102 -18.80 -7.45 -2.39
N GLY A 103 -17.52 -7.28 -2.04
CA GLY A 103 -16.51 -8.33 -2.10
C GLY A 103 -16.69 -9.39 -1.01
N PHE A 104 -16.99 -8.98 0.23
CA PHE A 104 -17.20 -9.90 1.34
C PHE A 104 -18.37 -10.88 1.11
N PRO A 105 -19.59 -10.45 0.75
CA PRO A 105 -20.68 -11.39 0.51
C PRO A 105 -20.40 -12.28 -0.72
N THR A 106 -19.74 -11.74 -1.74
CA THR A 106 -19.35 -12.54 -2.92
C THR A 106 -18.37 -13.65 -2.53
N ALA A 107 -17.33 -13.32 -1.75
CA ALA A 107 -16.37 -14.30 -1.25
C ALA A 107 -17.03 -15.33 -0.31
N TYR A 108 -17.92 -14.88 0.58
CA TYR A 108 -18.67 -15.77 1.46
C TYR A 108 -19.54 -16.76 0.67
N PHE A 109 -20.23 -16.27 -0.36
CA PHE A 109 -21.05 -17.10 -1.25
C PHE A 109 -20.21 -18.12 -2.03
N ILE A 110 -19.01 -17.75 -2.49
CA ILE A 110 -18.09 -18.68 -3.16
C ILE A 110 -17.54 -19.71 -2.17
N ALA A 111 -17.14 -19.29 -0.97
CA ALA A 111 -16.53 -20.16 0.04
C ALA A 111 -17.49 -21.20 0.62
N THR A 112 -18.80 -20.92 0.63
CA THR A 112 -19.84 -21.85 1.11
C THR A 112 -20.25 -22.90 0.05
N ARG A 113 -19.73 -22.81 -1.18
CA ARG A 113 -19.93 -23.86 -2.20
C ARG A 113 -18.99 -25.04 -1.96
N PRO A 114 -19.46 -26.30 -2.17
CA PRO A 114 -18.60 -27.46 -2.01
C PRO A 114 -17.47 -27.42 -3.04
N LYS A 115 -16.23 -27.67 -2.59
CA LYS A 115 -15.08 -27.83 -3.49
C LYS A 115 -15.30 -29.09 -4.33
N CYS A 116 -15.50 -28.94 -5.64
CA CYS A 116 -15.46 -30.07 -6.56
C CYS A 116 -14.02 -30.55 -6.66
N TYR A 117 -13.71 -31.62 -5.94
CA TYR A 117 -12.37 -32.21 -5.93
C TYR A 117 -12.16 -32.92 -7.27
N SER A 118 -11.45 -32.26 -8.19
CA SER A 118 -11.06 -32.83 -9.48
C SER A 118 -10.10 -34.00 -9.24
N LEU A 119 -10.63 -35.21 -9.23
CA LEU A 119 -9.85 -36.43 -9.35
C LEU A 119 -9.24 -36.46 -10.75
N SER A 120 -7.94 -36.23 -10.81
CA SER A 120 -7.07 -36.50 -11.95
C SER A 120 -7.11 -38.00 -12.29
N SER A 121 -8.10 -38.44 -13.08
CA SER A 121 -7.92 -39.51 -14.06
C SER A 121 -9.19 -39.71 -14.91
N ARG A 122 -9.01 -39.58 -16.22
CA ARG A 122 -9.65 -40.37 -17.29
C ARG A 122 -10.96 -39.83 -17.90
N SER A 123 -10.77 -39.08 -18.99
CA SER A 123 -11.47 -39.15 -20.29
C SER A 123 -12.99 -39.42 -20.29
N SER A 124 -13.80 -38.35 -20.40
CA SER A 124 -15.18 -38.27 -20.93
C SER A 124 -15.89 -37.12 -20.20
N LEU A 125 -15.72 -35.85 -20.60
CA LEU A 125 -16.60 -35.16 -21.55
C LEU A 125 -18.07 -35.62 -21.52
N ALA A 126 -18.78 -35.34 -20.41
CA ALA A 126 -20.23 -35.12 -20.44
C ALA A 126 -20.77 -34.43 -19.17
N TRP A 127 -20.12 -34.59 -18.01
CA TRP A 127 -20.74 -34.27 -16.71
C TRP A 127 -20.23 -33.03 -15.96
N SER A 128 -19.23 -32.31 -16.48
CA SER A 128 -18.78 -31.05 -15.85
C SER A 128 -19.75 -29.87 -16.09
N MET A 129 -20.85 -30.08 -16.82
CA MET A 129 -21.77 -29.05 -17.29
C MET A 129 -22.87 -28.65 -16.28
N SER A 130 -22.95 -29.27 -15.10
CA SER A 130 -23.93 -28.92 -14.05
C SER A 130 -23.34 -28.31 -12.78
N ILE A 131 -22.05 -27.92 -12.77
CA ILE A 131 -21.35 -26.98 -11.85
C ILE A 131 -21.46 -27.10 -10.31
N CYS A 132 -22.57 -27.52 -9.71
CA CYS A 132 -22.75 -27.82 -8.29
C CYS A 132 -24.06 -28.60 -8.11
N ARG A 133 -24.26 -29.57 -9.01
CA ARG A 133 -25.03 -30.79 -8.82
C ARG A 133 -24.21 -31.92 -9.43
#